data_AF-A0A7V6KS74-F1
#
_entry.id   AF-A0A7V6KS74-F1
#
_cell.length_a   1.000
_cell.length_b   1.000
_cell.length_c   1.000
_cell.angle_alpha   90.00
_cell.angle_beta   90.00
_cell.angle_gamma   90.00
#
_symmetry.space_group_name_H-M   'P 1'
#
loop_
_entity.id
_entity.type
_entity.pdbx_description
1 polymer ?
#
loop_
_entity_poly.entity_id
_entity_poly.type
_entity_poly.pdbx_seq_one_letter_code
_entity_poly.pdbx_strand_id
1 'polypeptide(L)'
;MSKRLLIIGGVAAGMSAAAKARRINPQLEITVYTQEEYISYAGCGLPYFIGDKISDKKSLIARTIEDFATQNIIVNTRTKVEKIRDKSKILILKDLVDNNMYEDYYDKLIIATGARPFIPPMEGIELEGIFTLRTINDSLAIKDYLKKRKSGKATIIGGGYIGLEMAENLYDKGWKVSIIEKAPHIIPNMDEDMASIVTEYLEDKGIKVYTGITVKGFSGNGVVNKVITDKEDINTDFVLLSIGVIPNSEITKDTDIELGPRNAILVNNKMETNVKDIYAAGDCATTTHLITGEDVYIPLGTTANKQGKTAGENVAGGESFFKGVLGTGIARVLEMEMSRTGLSENECKRLGIDYVAKQIKSRSAAHYCPDSGSAYVKLIANKQNNRLIGAQILGYKGAAMRIGMLATAITMKATIEDLIDMDLAYSPPFSPVWDPVLIALNQF
;
A
#
# COMPACT_ATOMS: atom_id res chain seq x y z
N MET A 1 39.83 -4.52 -0.79
CA MET A 1 38.95 -4.58 0.39
C MET A 1 37.54 -4.88 -0.10
N SER A 2 36.74 -5.61 0.68
CA SER A 2 35.33 -5.76 0.33
C SER A 2 34.62 -4.42 0.42
N LYS A 3 33.64 -4.18 -0.46
CA LYS A 3 32.82 -2.97 -0.39
C LYS A 3 31.78 -3.11 0.72
N ARG A 4 31.51 -2.02 1.43
CA ARG A 4 30.53 -1.95 2.51
C ARG A 4 29.21 -1.35 2.02
N LEU A 5 28.12 -2.10 2.16
CA LEU A 5 26.76 -1.69 1.90
C LEU A 5 26.01 -1.49 3.22
N LEU A 6 25.55 -0.26 3.45
CA LEU A 6 24.61 0.05 4.52
C LEU A 6 23.19 0.22 3.97
N ILE A 7 22.20 -0.31 4.67
CA ILE A 7 20.79 -0.23 4.29
C ILE A 7 20.00 0.37 5.46
N ILE A 8 19.21 1.42 5.20
CA ILE A 8 18.36 2.06 6.20
C ILE A 8 16.93 1.55 6.04
N GLY A 9 16.42 0.79 7.01
CA GLY A 9 15.08 0.23 7.03
C GLY A 9 15.05 -1.28 6.76
N GLY A 10 14.35 -2.02 7.62
CA GLY A 10 14.40 -3.49 7.69
C GLY A 10 13.10 -4.22 7.35
N VAL A 11 12.17 -3.60 6.60
CA VAL A 11 10.86 -4.22 6.31
C VAL A 11 10.84 -4.86 4.91
N ALA A 12 10.14 -4.29 3.92
CA ALA A 12 9.98 -4.91 2.61
C ALA A 12 11.15 -4.61 1.66
N ALA A 13 11.38 -3.34 1.34
CA ALA A 13 12.38 -2.93 0.35
C ALA A 13 13.82 -3.20 0.82
N GLY A 14 14.15 -2.84 2.07
CA GLY A 14 15.50 -3.03 2.60
C GLY A 14 15.92 -4.49 2.68
N MET A 15 15.04 -5.39 3.17
CA MET A 15 15.36 -6.82 3.24
C MET A 15 15.38 -7.49 1.86
N SER A 16 14.53 -7.03 0.93
CA SER A 16 14.60 -7.44 -0.48
C SER A 16 15.93 -7.05 -1.13
N ALA A 17 16.41 -5.84 -0.84
CA ALA A 17 17.69 -5.33 -1.31
C ALA A 17 18.86 -6.11 -0.72
N ALA A 18 18.89 -6.30 0.61
CA ALA A 18 19.94 -7.05 1.29
C ALA A 18 20.09 -8.48 0.73
N ALA A 19 18.96 -9.19 0.62
CA ALA A 19 18.96 -10.57 0.10
C ALA A 19 19.40 -10.63 -1.37
N LYS A 20 19.00 -9.67 -2.21
CA LYS A 20 19.40 -9.65 -3.62
C LYS A 20 20.86 -9.24 -3.78
N ALA A 21 21.35 -8.25 -3.03
CA ALA A 21 22.74 -7.81 -3.06
C ALA A 21 23.70 -8.96 -2.69
N ARG A 22 23.40 -9.72 -1.61
CA ARG A 22 24.20 -10.90 -1.23
C ARG A 22 24.27 -11.96 -2.33
N ARG A 23 23.16 -12.22 -3.02
CA ARG A 23 23.12 -13.19 -4.13
C ARG A 23 23.95 -12.76 -5.33
N ILE A 24 24.05 -11.46 -5.59
CA ILE A 24 24.82 -10.92 -6.72
C ILE A 24 26.31 -10.80 -6.36
N ASN A 25 26.63 -10.36 -5.15
CA ASN A 25 28.00 -10.22 -4.70
C ASN A 25 28.20 -10.88 -3.32
N PRO A 26 28.68 -12.14 -3.30
CA PRO A 26 28.94 -12.87 -2.06
C PRO A 26 30.01 -12.25 -1.17
N GLN A 27 30.85 -11.34 -1.68
CA GLN A 27 31.92 -10.70 -0.90
C GLN A 27 31.43 -9.45 -0.16
N LEU A 28 30.35 -8.80 -0.60
CA LEU A 28 29.87 -7.52 -0.07
C LEU A 28 29.63 -7.57 1.45
N GLU A 29 30.10 -6.59 2.21
CA GLU A 29 29.73 -6.46 3.62
C GLU A 29 28.37 -5.76 3.71
N ILE A 30 27.35 -6.42 4.27
CA ILE A 30 25.97 -5.91 4.25
C ILE A 30 25.48 -5.74 5.69
N THR A 31 25.15 -4.50 6.05
CA THR A 31 24.54 -4.18 7.34
C THR A 31 23.23 -3.42 7.13
N VAL A 32 22.18 -3.88 7.78
CA VAL A 32 20.86 -3.24 7.79
C VAL A 32 20.64 -2.58 9.15
N TYR A 33 20.28 -1.30 9.16
CA TYR A 33 19.90 -0.56 10.35
C TYR A 33 18.40 -0.27 10.32
N THR A 34 17.69 -0.58 11.40
CA THR A 34 16.26 -0.25 11.53
C THR A 34 15.95 0.18 12.96
N GLN A 35 15.16 1.24 13.10
CA GLN A 35 14.69 1.69 14.42
C GLN A 35 13.62 0.75 15.00
N GLU A 36 12.99 -0.07 14.15
CA GLU A 36 11.97 -1.01 14.58
C GLU A 36 12.57 -2.23 15.28
N GLU A 37 11.81 -2.84 16.17
CA GLU A 37 12.16 -4.11 16.81
C GLU A 37 12.02 -5.29 15.84
N TYR A 38 11.02 -5.24 14.96
CA TYR A 38 10.68 -6.31 14.05
C TYR A 38 11.16 -5.99 12.63
N ILE A 39 11.54 -7.03 11.89
CA ILE A 39 11.96 -6.93 10.49
C ILE A 39 11.12 -7.84 9.62
N SER A 40 11.18 -7.60 8.30
CA SER A 40 10.62 -8.48 7.27
C SER A 40 9.18 -8.95 7.55
N TYR A 41 8.34 -8.08 8.12
CA TYR A 41 6.97 -8.42 8.48
C TYR A 41 5.96 -8.01 7.40
N ALA A 42 4.85 -8.74 7.34
CA ALA A 42 3.74 -8.52 6.43
C ALA A 42 2.80 -7.43 7.00
N GLY A 43 3.06 -6.16 6.66
CA GLY A 43 2.20 -5.03 7.06
C GLY A 43 0.73 -5.18 6.62
N CYS A 44 0.47 -5.82 5.47
CA CYS A 44 -0.88 -6.15 5.00
C CYS A 44 -1.62 -7.16 5.90
N GLY A 45 -0.89 -7.90 6.74
CA GLY A 45 -1.46 -8.85 7.69
C GLY A 45 -1.99 -8.21 8.98
N LEU A 46 -1.65 -6.93 9.24
CA LEU A 46 -1.94 -6.28 10.52
C LEU A 46 -3.45 -6.17 10.83
N PRO A 47 -4.34 -5.77 9.90
CA PRO A 47 -5.78 -5.76 10.17
C PRO A 47 -6.32 -7.15 10.55
N TYR A 48 -5.87 -8.19 9.84
CA TYR A 48 -6.28 -9.58 10.09
C TYR A 48 -5.73 -10.14 11.40
N PHE A 49 -4.56 -9.68 11.84
CA PHE A 49 -4.04 -9.97 13.17
C PHE A 49 -4.87 -9.28 14.26
N ILE A 50 -5.28 -8.03 14.06
CA ILE A 50 -6.18 -7.32 14.98
C ILE A 50 -7.55 -8.01 15.07
N GLY A 51 -8.07 -8.46 13.92
CA GLY A 51 -9.31 -9.22 13.80
C GLY A 51 -9.27 -10.66 14.35
N ASP A 52 -8.12 -11.14 14.82
CA ASP A 52 -7.89 -12.53 15.25
C ASP A 52 -8.04 -13.60 14.13
N LYS A 53 -8.09 -13.19 12.85
CA LYS A 53 -7.99 -14.12 11.71
C LYS A 53 -6.57 -14.69 11.56
N ILE A 54 -5.58 -13.91 12.01
CA ILE A 54 -4.21 -14.37 12.26
C ILE A 54 -4.00 -14.33 13.77
N SER A 55 -3.74 -15.48 14.39
CA SER A 55 -3.66 -15.60 15.85
C SER A 55 -2.28 -15.24 16.41
N ASP A 56 -1.20 -15.66 15.74
CA ASP A 56 0.17 -15.43 16.18
C ASP A 56 0.83 -14.30 15.37
N LYS A 57 1.44 -13.33 16.07
CA LYS A 57 2.25 -12.27 15.47
C LYS A 57 3.43 -12.83 14.68
N LYS A 58 3.96 -13.99 15.07
CA LYS A 58 5.08 -14.64 14.37
C LYS A 58 4.72 -15.01 12.93
N SER A 59 3.45 -15.32 12.66
CA SER A 59 2.97 -15.59 11.30
C SER A 59 3.05 -14.37 10.37
N LEU A 60 3.19 -13.18 10.93
CA LEU A 60 3.43 -11.96 10.15
C LEU A 60 4.91 -11.79 9.78
N ILE A 61 5.85 -12.47 10.44
CA ILE A 61 7.28 -12.33 10.19
C ILE A 61 7.66 -13.31 9.08
N ALA A 62 8.07 -12.79 7.92
CA ALA A 62 8.44 -13.64 6.79
C ALA A 62 9.82 -14.29 6.97
N ARG A 63 10.76 -13.58 7.61
CA ARG A 63 12.14 -14.02 7.86
C ARG A 63 12.68 -13.37 9.13
N THR A 64 13.46 -14.11 9.91
CA THR A 64 14.05 -13.62 11.16
C THR A 64 15.47 -13.06 10.96
N ILE A 65 16.02 -12.43 12.00
CA ILE A 65 17.41 -11.95 11.99
C ILE A 65 18.38 -13.12 11.78
N GLU A 66 18.10 -14.26 12.40
CA GLU A 66 18.88 -15.49 12.28
C GLU A 66 18.88 -15.99 10.82
N ASP A 67 17.74 -15.94 10.14
CA ASP A 67 17.65 -16.30 8.71
C ASP A 67 18.55 -15.42 7.83
N PHE A 68 18.73 -14.14 8.18
CA PHE A 68 19.63 -13.23 7.46
C PHE A 68 21.10 -13.43 7.87
N ALA A 69 21.36 -13.78 9.13
CA ALA A 69 22.70 -14.11 9.60
C ALA A 69 23.29 -15.33 8.87
N THR A 70 22.48 -16.35 8.53
CA THR A 70 22.93 -17.48 7.69
C THR A 70 23.43 -17.07 6.31
N GLN A 71 23.11 -15.86 5.86
CA GLN A 71 23.51 -15.28 4.58
C GLN A 71 24.59 -14.20 4.77
N ASN A 72 25.25 -14.14 5.93
CA ASN A 72 26.23 -13.11 6.30
C ASN A 72 25.68 -11.69 6.12
N ILE A 73 24.40 -11.47 6.45
CA ILE A 73 23.78 -10.14 6.49
C ILE A 73 23.59 -9.77 7.96
N ILE A 74 24.19 -8.66 8.38
CA ILE A 74 24.06 -8.14 9.73
C ILE A 74 22.81 -7.27 9.79
N VAL A 75 21.96 -7.46 10.79
CA VAL A 75 20.76 -6.65 11.00
C VAL A 75 20.77 -6.10 12.42
N ASN A 76 20.85 -4.78 12.53
CA ASN A 76 20.80 -4.04 13.77
C ASN A 76 19.41 -3.41 13.92
N THR A 77 18.58 -4.02 14.77
CA THR A 77 17.27 -3.48 15.16
C THR A 77 17.42 -2.45 16.28
N ARG A 78 16.34 -1.70 16.55
CA ARG A 78 16.34 -0.61 17.54
C ARG A 78 17.52 0.36 17.35
N THR A 79 17.97 0.56 16.11
CA THR A 79 19.02 1.51 15.75
C THR A 79 18.47 2.52 14.76
N LYS A 80 18.42 3.78 15.17
CA LYS A 80 17.93 4.87 14.33
C LYS A 80 19.09 5.54 13.61
N VAL A 81 18.95 5.72 12.30
CA VAL A 81 19.84 6.63 11.56
C VAL A 81 19.33 8.05 11.77
N GLU A 82 20.12 8.88 12.43
CA GLU A 82 19.77 10.28 12.71
C GLU A 82 20.16 11.21 11.55
N LYS A 83 21.26 10.90 10.86
CA LYS A 83 21.78 11.75 9.78
C LYS A 83 22.60 10.98 8.76
N ILE A 84 22.47 11.38 7.50
CA ILE A 84 23.36 10.98 6.40
C ILE A 84 24.33 12.14 6.14
N ARG A 85 25.63 11.86 6.15
CA ARG A 85 26.68 12.76 5.64
C ARG A 85 27.17 12.22 4.30
N ASP A 86 26.47 12.59 3.23
CA ASP A 86 26.65 12.07 1.88
C ASP A 86 28.07 12.32 1.30
N LYS A 87 28.62 13.51 1.53
CA LYS A 87 29.97 13.91 1.07
C LYS A 87 31.10 13.09 1.69
N SER A 88 30.97 12.72 2.96
CA SER A 88 31.95 11.90 3.68
C SER A 88 31.59 10.42 3.72
N LYS A 89 30.42 10.03 3.17
CA LYS A 89 29.84 8.68 3.21
C LYS A 89 29.74 8.07 4.61
N ILE A 90 29.19 8.83 5.55
CA ILE A 90 29.02 8.43 6.96
C ILE A 90 27.55 8.49 7.34
N LEU A 91 27.08 7.48 8.08
CA LEU A 91 25.82 7.51 8.81
C LEU A 91 26.08 7.86 10.27
N ILE A 92 25.22 8.71 10.84
CA ILE A 92 25.17 8.97 12.27
C ILE A 92 24.03 8.14 12.85
N LEU A 93 24.37 7.23 13.75
CA LEU A 93 23.50 6.20 14.29
C LEU A 93 23.24 6.46 15.77
N LYS A 94 22.02 6.15 16.20
CA LYS A 94 21.60 6.13 17.59
C LYS A 94 21.10 4.74 17.95
N ASP A 95 21.75 4.09 18.90
CA ASP A 95 21.19 2.89 19.54
C ASP A 95 20.05 3.33 20.48
N LEU A 96 18.86 2.76 20.30
CA LEU A 96 17.66 3.14 21.06
C LEU A 96 17.54 2.37 22.40
N VAL A 97 18.40 1.38 22.64
CA VAL A 97 18.46 0.64 23.91
C VAL A 97 19.29 1.41 24.93
N ASP A 98 20.48 1.88 24.56
CA ASP A 98 21.41 2.56 25.48
C ASP A 98 21.54 4.08 25.22
N ASN A 99 20.91 4.60 24.16
CA ASN A 99 20.97 6.00 23.71
C ASN A 99 22.36 6.48 23.22
N ASN A 100 23.29 5.57 22.93
CA ASN A 100 24.61 5.94 22.44
C ASN A 100 24.57 6.34 20.96
N MET A 101 25.37 7.36 20.63
CA MET A 101 25.58 7.85 19.27
C MET A 101 26.90 7.31 18.72
N TYR A 102 26.91 6.85 17.48
CA TYR A 102 28.12 6.40 16.80
C TYR A 102 28.04 6.63 15.28
N GLU A 103 29.18 6.46 14.62
CA GLU A 103 29.30 6.65 13.17
C GLU A 103 29.59 5.31 12.48
N ASP A 104 29.04 5.10 11.28
CA ASP A 104 29.42 3.99 10.40
C ASP A 104 29.63 4.49 8.96
N TYR A 105 30.65 3.96 8.30
CA TYR A 105 31.04 4.31 6.93
C TYR A 105 30.35 3.38 5.93
N TYR A 106 30.04 3.90 4.74
CA TYR A 106 29.53 3.09 3.63
C TYR A 106 30.29 3.36 2.32
N ASP A 107 30.45 2.33 1.50
CA ASP A 107 30.80 2.54 0.09
C ASP A 107 29.55 2.77 -0.76
N LYS A 108 28.45 2.10 -0.39
CA LYS A 108 27.13 2.15 -1.01
C LYS A 108 26.03 2.25 0.06
N LEU A 109 25.00 3.04 -0.21
CA LEU A 109 23.86 3.23 0.69
C LEU A 109 22.54 2.92 -0.02
N ILE A 110 21.62 2.22 0.67
CA ILE A 110 20.23 2.08 0.24
C ILE A 110 19.31 2.67 1.31
N ILE A 111 18.51 3.67 0.94
CA ILE A 111 17.49 4.28 1.79
C ILE A 111 16.16 3.55 1.52
N ALA A 112 15.67 2.83 2.53
CA ALA A 112 14.42 2.06 2.49
C ALA A 112 13.58 2.35 3.75
N THR A 113 13.54 3.62 4.15
CA THR A 113 12.90 4.12 5.39
C THR A 113 11.38 4.05 5.37
N GLY A 114 10.78 3.71 4.22
CA GLY A 114 9.35 3.53 4.08
C GLY A 114 8.56 4.82 4.26
N ALA A 115 7.42 4.72 4.94
CA ALA A 115 6.48 5.82 5.14
C ALA A 115 5.80 5.69 6.50
N ARG A 116 5.29 6.82 7.00
CA ARG A 116 4.54 6.93 8.26
C ARG A 116 3.10 7.39 8.01
N PRO A 117 2.14 7.04 8.89
CA PRO A 117 0.79 7.59 8.82
C PRO A 117 0.79 9.12 8.81
N PHE A 118 -0.09 9.72 8.01
CA PHE A 118 -0.34 11.15 8.10
C PHE A 118 -1.26 11.45 9.28
N ILE A 119 -0.79 12.31 10.18
CA ILE A 119 -1.55 12.78 11.35
C ILE A 119 -1.63 14.31 11.24
N PRO A 120 -2.78 14.90 10.85
CA PRO A 120 -2.95 16.33 10.82
C PRO A 120 -3.08 16.87 12.26
N PRO A 121 -2.63 18.10 12.52
CA PRO A 121 -2.84 18.73 13.82
C PRO A 121 -4.34 18.96 14.01
N MET A 122 -4.92 18.28 15.02
CA MET A 122 -6.33 18.35 15.37
C MET A 122 -6.48 18.42 16.89
N GLU A 123 -7.45 19.17 17.37
CA GLU A 123 -7.79 19.19 18.80
C GLU A 123 -8.20 17.79 19.27
N GLY A 124 -7.67 17.36 20.42
CA GLY A 124 -7.99 16.05 21.00
C GLY A 124 -7.33 14.84 20.32
N ILE A 125 -6.42 15.03 19.36
CA ILE A 125 -5.73 13.93 18.64
C ILE A 125 -4.96 12.97 19.56
N GLU A 126 -4.52 13.45 20.72
CA GLU A 126 -3.73 12.69 21.71
C GLU A 126 -4.60 11.90 22.71
N LEU A 127 -5.93 11.94 22.59
CA LEU A 127 -6.84 11.20 23.48
C LEU A 127 -6.62 9.68 23.35
N GLU A 128 -6.75 8.94 24.46
CA GLU A 128 -6.75 7.47 24.42
C GLU A 128 -7.90 6.98 23.53
N GLY A 129 -7.64 5.94 22.74
CA GLY A 129 -8.62 5.35 21.83
C GLY A 129 -8.52 5.83 20.39
N ILE A 130 -7.60 6.75 20.08
CA ILE A 130 -7.25 7.18 18.73
C ILE A 130 -5.97 6.48 18.28
N PHE A 131 -6.02 5.81 17.15
CA PHE A 131 -4.91 5.00 16.63
C PHE A 131 -4.60 5.31 15.18
N THR A 132 -3.38 4.97 14.77
CA THR A 132 -2.98 4.73 13.38
C THR A 132 -2.55 3.28 13.24
N LEU A 133 -2.36 2.80 12.00
CA LEU A 133 -1.90 1.43 11.75
C LEU A 133 -0.83 1.39 10.67
N ARG A 134 0.40 1.03 11.04
CA ARG A 134 1.53 0.86 10.12
C ARG A 134 2.50 -0.25 10.53
N THR A 135 2.70 -0.42 11.83
CA THR A 135 3.70 -1.30 12.43
C THR A 135 3.06 -2.43 13.24
N ILE A 136 3.85 -3.45 13.58
CA ILE A 136 3.42 -4.49 14.52
C ILE A 136 3.04 -3.87 15.87
N ASN A 137 3.79 -2.88 16.35
CA ASN A 137 3.51 -2.24 17.65
C ASN A 137 2.16 -1.52 17.65
N ASP A 138 1.80 -0.86 16.55
CA ASP A 138 0.46 -0.26 16.40
C ASP A 138 -0.64 -1.33 16.53
N SER A 139 -0.45 -2.48 15.86
CA SER A 139 -1.42 -3.57 15.93
C SER A 139 -1.54 -4.18 17.33
N LEU A 140 -0.45 -4.25 18.09
CA LEU A 140 -0.45 -4.72 19.47
C LEU A 140 -1.19 -3.73 20.38
N ALA A 141 -0.92 -2.43 20.25
CA ALA A 141 -1.62 -1.38 20.99
C ALA A 141 -3.13 -1.40 20.73
N ILE A 142 -3.54 -1.53 19.46
CA ILE A 142 -4.94 -1.66 19.07
C ILE A 142 -5.56 -2.93 19.67
N LYS A 143 -4.91 -4.10 19.54
CA LYS A 143 -5.43 -5.35 20.12
C LYS A 143 -5.62 -5.24 21.63
N ASP A 144 -4.67 -4.67 22.35
CA ASP A 144 -4.76 -4.54 23.80
C ASP A 144 -5.83 -3.54 24.23
N TYR A 145 -6.07 -2.48 23.44
CA TYR A 145 -7.19 -1.58 23.63
C TYR A 145 -8.55 -2.27 23.42
N LEU A 146 -8.68 -3.06 22.34
CA LEU A 146 -9.90 -3.79 22.00
C LEU A 146 -10.19 -4.92 23.00
N LYS A 147 -9.18 -5.64 23.53
CA LYS A 147 -9.39 -6.70 24.54
C LYS A 147 -10.08 -6.17 25.81
N LYS A 148 -9.78 -4.93 26.19
CA LYS A 148 -10.39 -4.27 27.35
C LYS A 148 -11.85 -3.88 27.11
N ARG A 149 -12.29 -3.82 25.85
CA ARG A 149 -13.60 -3.32 25.39
C ARG A 149 -14.23 -4.34 24.44
N LYS A 150 -15.04 -5.28 24.97
CA LYS A 150 -15.59 -6.39 24.18
C LYS A 150 -16.47 -5.96 23.00
N SER A 151 -17.08 -4.78 23.06
CA SER A 151 -17.86 -4.16 21.99
C SER A 151 -17.91 -2.64 22.19
N GLY A 152 -18.30 -1.91 21.15
CA GLY A 152 -18.38 -0.45 21.17
C GLY A 152 -18.69 0.13 19.79
N LYS A 153 -18.55 1.45 19.67
CA LYS A 153 -18.61 2.18 18.40
C LYS A 153 -17.18 2.46 17.91
N ALA A 154 -16.91 2.12 16.65
CA ALA A 154 -15.63 2.40 16.01
C ALA A 154 -15.83 3.36 14.84
N THR A 155 -14.98 4.38 14.75
CA THR A 155 -14.97 5.33 13.65
C THR A 155 -13.65 5.21 12.88
N ILE A 156 -13.73 4.86 11.61
CA ILE A 156 -12.61 4.85 10.69
C ILE A 156 -12.61 6.19 9.93
N ILE A 157 -11.51 6.92 9.98
CA ILE A 157 -11.33 8.17 9.24
C ILE A 157 -10.44 7.86 8.03
N GLY A 158 -10.99 7.94 6.83
CA GLY A 158 -10.38 7.55 5.57
C GLY A 158 -10.95 6.22 5.03
N GLY A 159 -11.67 6.29 3.92
CA GLY A 159 -12.29 5.16 3.22
C GLY A 159 -11.38 4.46 2.21
N GLY A 160 -10.06 4.45 2.45
CA GLY A 160 -9.08 3.70 1.65
C GLY A 160 -8.98 2.23 2.06
N TYR A 161 -8.13 1.46 1.39
CA TYR A 161 -8.01 0.00 1.60
C TYR A 161 -7.75 -0.39 3.07
N ILE A 162 -6.81 0.26 3.75
CA ILE A 162 -6.50 -0.02 5.18
C ILE A 162 -7.73 0.24 6.05
N GLY A 163 -8.45 1.33 5.80
CA GLY A 163 -9.67 1.69 6.53
C GLY A 163 -10.77 0.66 6.33
N LEU A 164 -10.97 0.18 5.11
CA LEU A 164 -11.97 -0.85 4.79
C LEU A 164 -11.60 -2.23 5.39
N GLU A 165 -10.33 -2.63 5.33
CA GLU A 165 -9.87 -3.87 5.97
C GLU A 165 -10.05 -3.81 7.48
N MET A 166 -9.77 -2.67 8.11
CA MET A 166 -10.01 -2.48 9.54
C MET A 166 -11.49 -2.41 9.88
N ALA A 167 -12.33 -1.83 9.01
CA ALA A 167 -13.77 -1.84 9.17
C ALA A 167 -14.33 -3.26 9.17
N GLU A 168 -13.91 -4.12 8.24
CA GLU A 168 -14.26 -5.56 8.22
C GLU A 168 -13.86 -6.24 9.53
N ASN A 169 -12.60 -6.09 9.95
CA ASN A 169 -12.10 -6.82 11.13
C ASN A 169 -12.74 -6.34 12.43
N LEU A 170 -13.14 -5.07 12.55
CA LEU A 170 -13.89 -4.56 13.71
C LEU A 170 -15.36 -4.98 13.67
N TYR A 171 -15.97 -4.97 12.48
CA TYR A 171 -17.34 -5.44 12.26
C TYR A 171 -17.48 -6.91 12.66
N ASP A 172 -16.55 -7.78 12.23
CA ASP A 172 -16.54 -9.21 12.58
C ASP A 172 -16.38 -9.44 14.09
N LYS A 173 -15.76 -8.49 14.81
CA LYS A 173 -15.65 -8.50 16.28
C LYS A 173 -16.88 -7.93 17.00
N GLY A 174 -17.95 -7.57 16.28
CA GLY A 174 -19.19 -7.06 16.84
C GLY A 174 -19.18 -5.56 17.17
N TRP A 175 -18.24 -4.79 16.63
CA TRP A 175 -18.25 -3.33 16.77
C TRP A 175 -19.24 -2.67 15.81
N LYS A 176 -19.86 -1.58 16.24
CA LYS A 176 -20.67 -0.73 15.36
C LYS A 176 -19.73 0.22 14.62
N VAL A 177 -19.49 -0.05 13.34
CA VAL A 177 -18.50 0.68 12.55
C VAL A 177 -19.14 1.83 11.78
N SER A 178 -18.45 2.96 11.77
CA SER A 178 -18.73 4.09 10.88
C SER A 178 -17.46 4.48 10.14
N ILE A 179 -17.56 4.81 8.86
CA ILE A 179 -16.47 5.27 8.02
C ILE A 179 -16.73 6.73 7.66
N ILE A 180 -15.75 7.60 7.89
CA ILE A 180 -15.78 9.01 7.46
C ILE A 180 -14.76 9.17 6.34
N GLU A 181 -15.18 9.73 5.22
CA GLU A 181 -14.32 10.08 4.09
C GLU A 181 -14.53 11.56 3.72
N LYS A 182 -13.41 12.26 3.49
CA LYS A 182 -13.44 13.66 3.06
C LYS A 182 -13.79 13.77 1.58
N ALA A 183 -13.33 12.83 0.77
CA ALA A 183 -13.70 12.76 -0.65
C ALA A 183 -15.21 12.50 -0.83
N PRO A 184 -15.76 12.79 -2.03
CA PRO A 184 -17.18 12.52 -2.34
C PRO A 184 -17.58 11.05 -2.23
N HIS A 185 -16.62 10.12 -2.38
CA HIS A 185 -16.82 8.68 -2.26
C HIS A 185 -15.63 8.00 -1.58
N ILE A 186 -15.86 6.80 -1.02
CA ILE A 186 -14.80 5.93 -0.52
C ILE A 186 -13.93 5.40 -1.67
N ILE A 187 -12.75 4.85 -1.34
CA ILE A 187 -11.76 4.38 -2.31
C ILE A 187 -11.45 5.48 -3.35
N PRO A 188 -10.82 6.60 -2.97
CA PRO A 188 -10.67 7.78 -3.84
C PRO A 188 -9.99 7.53 -5.20
N ASN A 189 -9.28 6.41 -5.35
CA ASN A 189 -8.60 5.99 -6.60
C ASN A 189 -9.48 5.10 -7.51
N MET A 190 -10.75 4.91 -7.17
CA MET A 190 -11.80 4.25 -7.95
C MET A 190 -12.75 5.32 -8.51
N ASP A 191 -13.42 5.07 -9.64
CA ASP A 191 -14.46 6.00 -10.09
C ASP A 191 -15.70 5.91 -9.19
N GLU A 192 -16.43 7.03 -9.09
CA GLU A 192 -17.55 7.22 -8.16
C GLU A 192 -18.68 6.21 -8.38
N ASP A 193 -18.99 5.87 -9.63
CA ASP A 193 -19.99 4.87 -10.02
C ASP A 193 -19.65 3.46 -9.51
N MET A 194 -18.36 3.12 -9.48
CA MET A 194 -17.88 1.86 -8.93
C MET A 194 -17.82 1.94 -7.39
N ALA A 195 -17.30 3.03 -6.82
CA ALA A 195 -17.23 3.21 -5.37
C ALA A 195 -18.63 3.19 -4.70
N SER A 196 -19.65 3.71 -5.38
CA SER A 196 -21.04 3.73 -4.89
C SER A 196 -21.59 2.32 -4.65
N ILE A 197 -21.23 1.35 -5.49
CA ILE A 197 -21.62 -0.07 -5.31
C ILE A 197 -21.05 -0.63 -4.00
N VAL A 198 -19.82 -0.23 -3.64
CA VAL A 198 -19.19 -0.64 -2.37
C VAL A 198 -19.86 0.05 -1.19
N THR A 199 -20.18 1.34 -1.33
CA THR A 199 -20.91 2.11 -0.29
C THR A 199 -22.25 1.47 0.04
N GLU A 200 -23.09 1.22 -0.98
CA GLU A 200 -24.39 0.57 -0.81
C GLU A 200 -24.26 -0.79 -0.11
N TYR A 201 -23.27 -1.59 -0.52
CA TYR A 201 -22.99 -2.88 0.10
C TYR A 201 -22.60 -2.77 1.58
N LEU A 202 -21.80 -1.77 1.96
CA LEU A 202 -21.43 -1.55 3.36
C LEU A 202 -22.63 -1.11 4.20
N GLU A 203 -23.47 -0.24 3.65
CA GLU A 203 -24.69 0.25 4.32
C GLU A 203 -25.72 -0.88 4.52
N ASP A 204 -25.89 -1.76 3.53
CA ASP A 204 -26.70 -2.97 3.64
C ASP A 204 -26.21 -3.92 4.75
N LYS A 205 -24.90 -3.91 5.03
CA LYS A 205 -24.28 -4.65 6.14
C LYS A 205 -24.35 -3.90 7.48
N GLY A 206 -24.95 -2.71 7.50
CA GLY A 206 -25.10 -1.88 8.71
C GLY A 206 -23.86 -1.08 9.09
N ILE A 207 -22.86 -1.00 8.20
CA ILE A 207 -21.70 -0.11 8.34
C ILE A 207 -22.09 1.25 7.78
N LYS A 208 -22.07 2.29 8.62
CA LYS A 208 -22.43 3.64 8.16
C LYS A 208 -21.29 4.28 7.40
N VAL A 209 -21.55 4.86 6.24
CA VAL A 209 -20.56 5.56 5.43
C VAL A 209 -20.93 7.03 5.32
N TYR A 210 -19.99 7.90 5.66
CA TYR A 210 -20.16 9.34 5.66
C TYR A 210 -19.13 9.96 4.72
N THR A 211 -19.56 10.41 3.54
CA THR A 211 -18.67 11.02 2.54
C THR A 211 -18.82 12.54 2.48
N GLY A 212 -17.81 13.22 1.92
CA GLY A 212 -17.77 14.68 1.88
C GLY A 212 -17.83 15.31 3.27
N ILE A 213 -17.28 14.65 4.29
CA ILE A 213 -17.26 15.12 5.68
C ILE A 213 -15.82 15.42 6.09
N THR A 214 -15.60 16.60 6.67
CA THR A 214 -14.31 17.00 7.22
C THR A 214 -14.30 16.81 8.74
N VAL A 215 -13.38 15.99 9.24
CA VAL A 215 -13.10 15.88 10.68
C VAL A 215 -12.35 17.14 11.14
N LYS A 216 -12.83 17.76 12.21
CA LYS A 216 -12.24 18.98 12.81
C LYS A 216 -11.45 18.70 14.08
N GLY A 217 -11.75 17.61 14.78
CA GLY A 217 -11.10 17.24 16.03
C GLY A 217 -11.84 16.12 16.75
N PHE A 218 -11.45 15.93 18.01
CA PHE A 218 -11.97 14.87 18.88
C PHE A 218 -12.30 15.46 20.24
N SER A 219 -13.35 14.95 20.88
CA SER A 219 -13.68 15.30 22.25
C SER A 219 -13.67 14.06 23.15
N GLY A 220 -13.38 14.28 24.43
CA GLY A 220 -13.30 13.22 25.41
C GLY A 220 -12.74 13.71 26.74
N ASN A 221 -12.91 12.91 27.80
CA ASN A 221 -12.28 13.15 29.10
C ASN A 221 -11.18 12.10 29.31
N GLY A 222 -9.99 12.37 28.78
CA GLY A 222 -8.85 11.42 28.74
C GLY A 222 -8.97 10.32 27.67
N VAL A 223 -10.19 9.87 27.36
CA VAL A 223 -10.51 8.89 26.31
C VAL A 223 -11.47 9.52 25.32
N VAL A 224 -11.28 9.26 24.02
CA VAL A 224 -12.20 9.73 22.97
C VAL A 224 -13.61 9.20 23.19
N ASN A 225 -14.61 10.07 23.08
CA ASN A 225 -16.02 9.68 23.08
C ASN A 225 -16.78 10.15 21.84
N LYS A 226 -16.17 11.02 21.03
CA LYS A 226 -16.79 11.65 19.86
C LYS A 226 -15.76 12.21 18.88
N VAL A 227 -16.07 12.07 17.58
CA VAL A 227 -15.40 12.75 16.47
C VAL A 227 -16.20 14.00 16.11
N ILE A 228 -15.53 15.16 16.11
CA ILE A 228 -16.11 16.46 15.75
C ILE A 228 -15.95 16.67 14.25
N THR A 229 -17.04 17.02 13.56
CA THR A 229 -17.02 17.21 12.09
C THR A 229 -17.53 18.58 11.66
N ASP A 230 -17.50 18.86 10.36
CA ASP A 230 -18.15 20.01 9.75
C ASP A 230 -19.67 19.87 9.57
N LYS A 231 -20.21 18.67 9.78
CA LYS A 231 -21.65 18.36 9.70
C LYS A 231 -22.15 17.86 11.05
N GLU A 232 -22.32 16.54 11.18
CA GLU A 232 -22.81 15.89 12.40
C GLU A 232 -21.65 15.24 13.17
N ASP A 233 -21.62 15.44 14.48
CA ASP A 233 -20.68 14.79 15.38
C ASP A 233 -20.98 13.28 15.49
N ILE A 234 -19.93 12.46 15.53
CA ILE A 234 -20.08 11.00 15.59
C ILE A 234 -19.59 10.48 16.95
N ASN A 235 -20.49 9.94 17.76
CA ASN A 235 -20.13 9.27 19.02
C ASN A 235 -19.32 8.00 18.74
N THR A 236 -18.21 7.82 19.44
CA THR A 236 -17.27 6.72 19.19
C THR A 236 -16.48 6.33 20.43
N ASP A 237 -16.07 5.07 20.53
CA ASP A 237 -15.20 4.54 21.59
C ASP A 237 -13.81 4.17 21.06
N PHE A 238 -13.62 4.23 19.73
CA PHE A 238 -12.39 3.87 19.03
C PHE A 238 -12.30 4.65 17.72
N VAL A 239 -11.15 5.25 17.45
CA VAL A 239 -10.87 5.94 16.19
C VAL A 239 -9.64 5.31 15.52
N LEU A 240 -9.74 5.03 14.23
CA LEU A 240 -8.58 4.75 13.38
C LEU A 240 -8.40 5.86 12.34
N LEU A 241 -7.24 6.48 12.34
CA LEU A 241 -6.78 7.40 11.30
C LEU A 241 -6.14 6.60 10.17
N SER A 242 -6.83 6.53 9.03
CA SER A 242 -6.43 5.86 7.80
C SER A 242 -6.48 6.81 6.59
N ILE A 243 -5.96 8.02 6.77
CA ILE A 243 -6.02 9.14 5.80
C ILE A 243 -4.75 9.29 4.94
N GLY A 244 -4.03 8.19 4.74
CA GLY A 244 -2.82 8.13 3.92
C GLY A 244 -1.52 8.16 4.71
N VAL A 245 -0.41 8.10 3.97
CA VAL A 245 0.95 8.04 4.51
C VAL A 245 1.84 9.11 3.86
N ILE A 246 2.91 9.47 4.56
CA ILE A 246 3.95 10.38 4.09
C ILE A 246 5.28 9.61 3.99
N PRO A 247 6.05 9.77 2.90
CA PRO A 247 7.40 9.21 2.80
C PRO A 247 8.28 9.62 3.98
N ASN A 248 9.07 8.68 4.51
CA ASN A 248 10.10 8.97 5.53
C ASN A 248 11.39 9.49 4.88
N SER A 249 11.28 10.57 4.11
CA SER A 249 12.38 11.20 3.38
C SER A 249 13.11 12.28 4.18
N GLU A 250 12.66 12.62 5.39
CA GLU A 250 13.31 13.62 6.24
C GLU A 250 14.77 13.29 6.59
N ILE A 251 15.17 12.02 6.44
CA ILE A 251 16.55 11.57 6.61
C ILE A 251 17.51 12.21 5.59
N THR A 252 16.99 12.69 4.45
CA THR A 252 17.77 13.31 3.37
C THR A 252 17.82 14.84 3.45
N LYS A 253 17.21 15.46 4.47
CA LYS A 253 17.08 16.94 4.57
C LYS A 253 18.41 17.71 4.54
N ASP A 254 19.50 17.08 4.99
CA ASP A 254 20.84 17.67 5.08
C ASP A 254 21.78 17.11 3.99
N THR A 255 21.23 16.53 2.92
CA THR A 255 21.97 15.93 1.80
C THR A 255 21.60 16.62 0.50
N ASP A 256 22.38 16.38 -0.55
CA ASP A 256 22.11 16.90 -1.90
C ASP A 256 21.07 16.02 -2.67
N ILE A 257 20.34 15.12 -1.98
CA ILE A 257 19.38 14.18 -2.59
C ILE A 257 18.08 14.90 -3.00
N GLU A 258 17.70 14.76 -4.26
CA GLU A 258 16.48 15.32 -4.82
C GLU A 258 15.21 14.58 -4.37
N LEU A 259 14.14 15.36 -4.16
CA LEU A 259 12.82 14.86 -3.81
C LEU A 259 11.84 15.13 -4.95
N GLY A 260 10.97 14.15 -5.20
CA GLY A 260 9.89 14.23 -6.17
C GLY A 260 8.52 14.46 -5.53
N PRO A 261 7.43 14.04 -6.19
CA PRO A 261 6.07 14.19 -5.70
C PRO A 261 5.89 13.68 -4.26
N ARG A 262 5.10 14.41 -3.46
CA ARG A 262 4.85 14.12 -2.04
C ARG A 262 6.12 14.09 -1.17
N ASN A 263 7.20 14.75 -1.63
CA ASN A 263 8.52 14.73 -0.99
C ASN A 263 9.13 13.32 -0.92
N ALA A 264 8.74 12.37 -1.79
CA ALA A 264 9.40 11.08 -1.89
C ALA A 264 10.79 11.22 -2.53
N ILE A 265 11.75 10.39 -2.15
CA ILE A 265 13.11 10.40 -2.71
C ILE A 265 13.02 10.08 -4.21
N LEU A 266 13.51 11.00 -5.05
CA LEU A 266 13.50 10.83 -6.49
C LEU A 266 14.54 9.78 -6.90
N VAL A 267 14.11 8.79 -7.69
CA VAL A 267 15.00 7.73 -8.19
C VAL A 267 14.81 7.46 -9.67
N ASN A 268 15.88 7.06 -10.34
CA ASN A 268 15.80 6.55 -11.71
C ASN A 268 15.32 5.08 -11.75
N ASN A 269 15.18 4.49 -12.94
CA ASN A 269 14.75 3.09 -13.10
C ASN A 269 15.74 2.03 -12.56
N LYS A 270 16.99 2.41 -12.24
CA LYS A 270 17.98 1.58 -11.53
C LYS A 270 17.90 1.75 -10.01
N MET A 271 16.95 2.56 -9.52
CA MET A 271 16.74 2.92 -8.11
C MET A 271 17.85 3.81 -7.53
N GLU A 272 18.63 4.47 -8.40
CA GLU A 272 19.67 5.42 -8.01
C GLU A 272 19.05 6.77 -7.70
N THR A 273 19.53 7.42 -6.65
CA THR A 273 19.29 8.86 -6.43
C THR A 273 20.21 9.68 -7.34
N ASN A 274 20.06 11.00 -7.33
CA ASN A 274 21.01 11.91 -8.00
C ASN A 274 22.41 11.92 -7.33
N VAL A 275 22.52 11.49 -6.06
CA VAL A 275 23.79 11.40 -5.35
C VAL A 275 24.46 10.05 -5.62
N LYS A 276 25.71 10.10 -6.08
CA LYS A 276 26.50 8.91 -6.41
C LYS A 276 26.56 7.95 -5.22
N ASP A 277 26.43 6.65 -5.51
CA ASP A 277 26.53 5.56 -4.54
C ASP A 277 25.36 5.47 -3.54
N ILE A 278 24.31 6.30 -3.69
CA ILE A 278 23.09 6.28 -2.87
C ILE A 278 21.88 5.90 -3.73
N TYR A 279 21.13 4.91 -3.23
CA TYR A 279 19.92 4.36 -3.84
C TYR A 279 18.75 4.55 -2.88
N ALA A 280 17.52 4.52 -3.39
CA ALA A 280 16.32 4.47 -2.56
C ALA A 280 15.26 3.52 -3.11
N ALA A 281 14.47 2.89 -2.24
CA ALA A 281 13.45 1.92 -2.64
C ALA A 281 12.31 1.79 -1.63
N GLY A 282 11.12 1.49 -2.12
CA GLY A 282 9.91 1.31 -1.32
C GLY A 282 9.19 2.62 -1.04
N ASP A 283 8.38 2.63 0.02
CA ASP A 283 7.44 3.73 0.29
C ASP A 283 8.11 5.08 0.64
N CYS A 284 9.45 5.16 0.67
CA CYS A 284 10.19 6.42 0.77
C CYS A 284 10.59 7.00 -0.59
N ALA A 285 10.44 6.26 -1.70
CA ALA A 285 10.93 6.62 -3.02
C ALA A 285 9.79 6.81 -4.04
N THR A 286 10.06 7.55 -5.11
CA THR A 286 9.16 7.68 -6.27
C THR A 286 9.15 6.39 -7.11
N THR A 287 8.20 6.32 -8.04
CA THR A 287 8.17 5.35 -9.14
C THR A 287 7.63 6.03 -10.39
N THR A 288 7.93 5.50 -11.57
CA THR A 288 7.32 5.97 -12.82
C THR A 288 5.95 5.34 -13.04
N HIS A 289 4.95 6.10 -13.47
CA HIS A 289 3.66 5.59 -13.91
C HIS A 289 3.73 5.15 -15.39
N LEU A 290 3.40 3.89 -15.67
CA LEU A 290 3.69 3.28 -16.98
C LEU A 290 2.88 3.86 -18.16
N ILE A 291 1.75 4.52 -17.89
CA ILE A 291 0.91 5.12 -18.94
C ILE A 291 1.32 6.57 -19.20
N THR A 292 1.60 7.34 -18.15
CA THR A 292 1.86 8.80 -18.26
C THR A 292 3.34 9.12 -18.37
N GLY A 293 4.22 8.22 -17.93
CA GLY A 293 5.67 8.46 -17.85
C GLY A 293 6.09 9.39 -16.70
N GLU A 294 5.14 9.89 -15.91
CA GLU A 294 5.41 10.79 -14.79
C GLU A 294 5.94 10.03 -13.57
N ASP A 295 6.76 10.71 -12.77
CA ASP A 295 7.06 10.26 -11.42
C ASP A 295 5.81 10.38 -10.55
N VAL A 296 5.52 9.33 -9.79
CA VAL A 296 4.35 9.22 -8.92
C VAL A 296 4.74 8.60 -7.57
N TYR A 297 3.87 8.80 -6.58
CA TYR A 297 3.99 8.20 -5.26
C TYR A 297 2.83 7.23 -5.00
N ILE A 298 3.09 5.93 -5.12
CA ILE A 298 2.11 4.85 -4.94
C ILE A 298 2.70 3.78 -4.00
N PRO A 299 2.57 3.96 -2.68
CA PRO A 299 3.20 3.10 -1.67
C PRO A 299 2.48 1.76 -1.57
N LEU A 300 3.04 0.72 -2.20
CA LEU A 300 2.51 -0.64 -2.21
C LEU A 300 3.62 -1.65 -1.89
N GLY A 301 3.29 -2.67 -1.11
CA GLY A 301 4.26 -3.71 -0.74
C GLY A 301 4.85 -4.44 -1.95
N THR A 302 4.08 -4.63 -3.02
CA THR A 302 4.55 -5.23 -4.29
C THR A 302 5.60 -4.37 -4.97
N THR A 303 5.40 -3.04 -5.01
CA THR A 303 6.36 -2.06 -5.52
C THR A 303 7.62 -2.07 -4.67
N ALA A 304 7.49 -2.01 -3.34
CA ALA A 304 8.63 -1.99 -2.42
C ALA A 304 9.56 -3.19 -2.58
N ASN A 305 9.02 -4.40 -2.70
CA ASN A 305 9.85 -5.60 -2.93
C ASN A 305 10.56 -5.56 -4.29
N LYS A 306 9.88 -5.13 -5.36
CA LYS A 306 10.47 -5.04 -6.70
C LYS A 306 11.57 -3.98 -6.77
N GLN A 307 11.31 -2.79 -6.22
CA GLN A 307 12.30 -1.73 -6.12
C GLN A 307 13.50 -2.15 -5.27
N GLY A 308 13.27 -2.75 -4.10
CA GLY A 308 14.32 -3.26 -3.22
C GLY A 308 15.21 -4.28 -3.93
N LYS A 309 14.60 -5.26 -4.64
CA LYS A 309 15.34 -6.21 -5.47
C LYS A 309 16.22 -5.49 -6.51
N THR A 310 15.66 -4.54 -7.26
CA THR A 310 16.41 -3.79 -8.29
C THR A 310 17.57 -2.99 -7.67
N ALA A 311 17.33 -2.26 -6.59
CA ALA A 311 18.36 -1.51 -5.88
C ALA A 311 19.49 -2.41 -5.38
N GLY A 312 19.15 -3.53 -4.74
CA GLY A 312 20.14 -4.49 -4.24
C GLY A 312 20.98 -5.13 -5.36
N GLU A 313 20.38 -5.41 -6.52
CA GLU A 313 21.09 -5.93 -7.69
C GLU A 313 22.10 -4.92 -8.24
N ASN A 314 21.67 -3.67 -8.44
CA ASN A 314 22.50 -2.62 -9.03
C ASN A 314 23.63 -2.19 -8.09
N VAL A 315 23.37 -2.06 -6.79
CA VAL A 315 24.40 -1.77 -5.77
C VAL A 315 25.51 -2.82 -5.77
N ALA A 316 25.15 -4.08 -5.97
CA ALA A 316 26.09 -5.20 -5.96
C ALA A 316 26.86 -5.38 -7.29
N GLY A 317 26.61 -4.54 -8.30
CA GLY A 317 27.28 -4.55 -9.60
C GLY A 317 26.53 -5.31 -10.70
N GLY A 318 25.27 -5.68 -10.48
CA GLY A 318 24.38 -6.19 -11.53
C GLY A 318 23.79 -5.08 -12.39
N GLU A 319 22.94 -5.47 -13.34
CA GLU A 319 22.18 -4.55 -14.18
C GLU A 319 20.70 -4.93 -14.20
N SER A 320 19.89 -4.13 -13.53
CA SER A 320 18.47 -4.36 -13.27
C SER A 320 17.68 -3.08 -13.41
N PHE A 321 16.45 -3.18 -13.90
CA PHE A 321 15.58 -2.03 -14.17
C PHE A 321 14.18 -2.28 -13.63
N PHE A 322 13.68 -1.35 -12.82
CA PHE A 322 12.29 -1.29 -12.41
C PHE A 322 11.53 -0.35 -13.36
N LYS A 323 10.65 -0.93 -14.19
CA LYS A 323 10.01 -0.19 -15.29
C LYS A 323 8.95 0.81 -14.85
N GLY A 324 8.42 0.69 -13.63
CA GLY A 324 7.33 1.51 -13.11
C GLY A 324 6.11 0.68 -12.71
N VAL A 325 4.99 1.38 -12.49
CA VAL A 325 3.74 0.82 -11.97
C VAL A 325 2.52 1.29 -12.75
N LEU A 326 1.44 0.51 -12.65
CA LEU A 326 0.09 0.89 -13.07
C LEU A 326 -0.81 1.26 -11.90
N GLY A 327 -0.29 1.34 -10.67
CA GLY A 327 -1.11 1.46 -9.47
C GLY A 327 -2.09 0.30 -9.28
N THR A 328 -1.73 -0.92 -9.70
CA THR A 328 -2.59 -2.09 -9.53
C THR A 328 -2.81 -2.37 -8.05
N GLY A 329 -4.07 -2.36 -7.62
CA GLY A 329 -4.48 -2.57 -6.23
C GLY A 329 -5.64 -3.55 -6.18
N ILE A 330 -5.68 -4.35 -5.12
CA ILE A 330 -6.76 -5.28 -4.80
C ILE A 330 -6.97 -5.28 -3.29
N ALA A 331 -8.22 -5.31 -2.85
CA ALA A 331 -8.61 -5.40 -1.46
C ALA A 331 -9.92 -6.17 -1.35
N ARG A 332 -10.30 -6.51 -0.12
CA ARG A 332 -11.59 -7.10 0.21
C ARG A 332 -12.16 -6.38 1.41
N VAL A 333 -13.47 -6.20 1.39
CA VAL A 333 -14.24 -5.78 2.56
C VAL A 333 -15.41 -6.74 2.72
N LEU A 334 -15.45 -7.45 3.84
CA LEU A 334 -16.41 -8.52 4.08
C LEU A 334 -16.34 -9.57 2.94
N GLU A 335 -17.42 -9.82 2.21
CA GLU A 335 -17.44 -10.77 1.08
C GLU A 335 -17.14 -10.11 -0.29
N MET A 336 -17.13 -8.78 -0.37
CA MET A 336 -16.91 -8.06 -1.62
C MET A 336 -15.41 -7.83 -1.87
N GLU A 337 -14.94 -8.30 -3.02
CA GLU A 337 -13.61 -8.04 -3.54
C GLU A 337 -13.64 -6.79 -4.44
N MET A 338 -12.58 -5.99 -4.37
CA MET A 338 -12.41 -4.78 -5.16
C MET A 338 -11.00 -4.68 -5.73
N SER A 339 -10.88 -4.28 -6.98
CA SER A 339 -9.58 -4.13 -7.64
C SER A 339 -9.59 -3.07 -8.72
N ARG A 340 -8.40 -2.53 -9.00
CA ARG A 340 -8.18 -1.54 -10.06
C ARG A 340 -6.78 -1.60 -10.62
N THR A 341 -6.60 -1.12 -11.84
CA THR A 341 -5.29 -0.93 -12.50
C THR A 341 -5.38 0.16 -13.57
N GLY A 342 -4.27 0.85 -13.84
CA GLY A 342 -4.22 1.93 -14.84
C GLY A 342 -4.86 3.23 -14.36
N LEU A 343 -5.50 3.96 -15.27
CA LEU A 343 -6.14 5.25 -15.02
C LEU A 343 -7.63 5.09 -14.71
N SER A 344 -8.17 5.92 -13.83
CA SER A 344 -9.61 6.15 -13.68
C SER A 344 -10.13 7.20 -14.68
N GLU A 345 -11.45 7.33 -14.84
CA GLU A 345 -12.03 8.40 -15.65
C GLU A 345 -11.64 9.79 -15.11
N ASN A 346 -11.65 9.95 -13.78
CA ASN A 346 -11.24 11.20 -13.14
C ASN A 346 -9.77 11.53 -13.40
N GLU A 347 -8.89 10.52 -13.42
CA GLU A 347 -7.49 10.71 -13.79
C GLU A 347 -7.34 11.08 -15.28
N CYS A 348 -8.10 10.44 -16.18
CA CYS A 348 -8.09 10.79 -17.60
C CYS A 348 -8.54 12.24 -17.84
N LYS A 349 -9.62 12.68 -17.19
CA LYS A 349 -10.10 14.08 -17.24
C LYS A 349 -9.04 15.06 -16.76
N ARG A 350 -8.41 14.78 -15.62
CA ARG A 350 -7.34 15.63 -15.03
C ARG A 350 -6.11 15.73 -15.93
N LEU A 351 -5.77 14.64 -16.63
CA LEU A 351 -4.61 14.56 -17.52
C LEU A 351 -4.91 15.01 -18.96
N GLY A 352 -6.15 15.36 -19.29
CA GLY A 352 -6.55 15.72 -20.66
C GLY A 352 -6.46 14.56 -21.66
N ILE A 353 -6.57 13.32 -21.19
CA ILE A 353 -6.55 12.12 -22.04
C ILE A 353 -7.97 11.87 -22.56
N ASP A 354 -8.15 11.86 -23.88
CA ASP A 354 -9.44 11.47 -24.47
C ASP A 354 -9.65 9.96 -24.35
N TYR A 355 -10.78 9.60 -23.72
CA TYR A 355 -11.08 8.23 -23.34
C TYR A 355 -12.54 7.86 -23.63
N VAL A 356 -12.79 6.56 -23.72
CA VAL A 356 -14.11 5.93 -23.68
C VAL A 356 -14.12 4.90 -22.57
N ALA A 357 -15.19 4.86 -21.79
CA ALA A 357 -15.37 3.91 -20.70
C ALA A 357 -16.61 3.04 -20.96
N LYS A 358 -16.52 1.76 -20.59
CA LYS A 358 -17.62 0.80 -20.65
C LYS A 358 -17.72 0.08 -19.32
N GLN A 359 -18.93 -0.04 -18.80
CA GLN A 359 -19.23 -0.72 -17.54
C GLN A 359 -20.31 -1.77 -17.77
N ILE A 360 -20.12 -2.95 -17.21
CA ILE A 360 -21.11 -4.03 -17.23
C ILE A 360 -21.30 -4.61 -15.83
N LYS A 361 -22.46 -5.24 -15.62
CA LYS A 361 -22.73 -6.16 -14.51
C LYS A 361 -22.97 -7.55 -15.09
N SER A 362 -22.19 -8.53 -14.64
CA SER A 362 -22.31 -9.94 -14.99
C SER A 362 -22.19 -10.81 -13.73
N ARG A 363 -21.88 -12.10 -13.89
CA ARG A 363 -21.67 -13.05 -12.81
C ARG A 363 -20.19 -13.40 -12.64
N SER A 364 -19.74 -13.63 -11.41
CA SER A 364 -18.38 -14.10 -11.11
C SER A 364 -18.15 -15.56 -11.48
N ALA A 365 -19.22 -16.37 -11.52
CA ALA A 365 -19.23 -17.79 -11.88
C ALA A 365 -20.54 -18.16 -12.59
N ALA A 366 -20.66 -19.38 -13.13
CA ALA A 366 -21.89 -19.83 -13.79
C ALA A 366 -23.12 -19.73 -12.85
N HIS A 367 -24.29 -19.44 -13.42
CA HIS A 367 -25.49 -19.12 -12.64
C HIS A 367 -25.99 -20.25 -11.71
N TYR A 368 -25.65 -21.49 -12.01
CA TYR A 368 -25.98 -22.68 -11.21
C TYR A 368 -24.93 -23.02 -10.15
N CYS A 369 -23.82 -22.27 -10.07
CA CYS A 369 -22.78 -22.51 -9.07
C CYS A 369 -23.14 -21.84 -7.73
N PRO A 370 -22.93 -22.52 -6.58
CA PRO A 370 -23.25 -21.99 -5.26
C PRO A 370 -22.56 -20.65 -4.94
N ASP A 371 -21.30 -20.50 -5.37
CA ASP A 371 -20.48 -19.31 -5.11
C ASP A 371 -20.68 -18.21 -6.19
N SER A 372 -21.67 -18.34 -7.08
CA SER A 372 -21.94 -17.33 -8.12
C SER A 372 -22.47 -16.04 -7.52
N GLY A 373 -21.70 -14.96 -7.65
CA GLY A 373 -22.09 -13.62 -7.25
C GLY A 373 -22.09 -12.66 -8.43
N SER A 374 -22.39 -11.39 -8.15
CA SER A 374 -22.22 -10.31 -9.14
C SER A 374 -20.73 -10.04 -9.42
N ALA A 375 -20.42 -9.68 -10.65
CA ALA A 375 -19.15 -9.11 -11.07
C ALA A 375 -19.41 -7.84 -11.87
N TYR A 376 -18.91 -6.71 -11.39
CA TYR A 376 -18.96 -5.42 -12.05
C TYR A 376 -17.60 -5.15 -12.68
N VAL A 377 -17.57 -4.91 -13.98
CA VAL A 377 -16.34 -4.66 -14.72
C VAL A 377 -16.48 -3.32 -15.41
N LYS A 378 -15.52 -2.43 -15.16
CA LYS A 378 -15.38 -1.16 -15.86
C LYS A 378 -14.02 -1.11 -16.54
N LEU A 379 -14.03 -0.81 -17.83
CA LEU A 379 -12.85 -0.70 -18.68
C LEU A 379 -12.78 0.71 -19.27
N ILE A 380 -11.56 1.23 -19.40
CA ILE A 380 -11.28 2.57 -19.90
C ILE A 380 -10.22 2.44 -21.01
N ALA A 381 -10.56 2.91 -22.20
CA ALA A 381 -9.69 2.88 -23.38
C ALA A 381 -9.40 4.29 -23.90
N ASN A 382 -8.20 4.50 -24.45
CA ASN A 382 -7.83 5.74 -25.12
C ASN A 382 -8.50 5.82 -26.50
N LYS A 383 -9.21 6.92 -26.81
CA LYS A 383 -9.96 7.05 -28.08
C LYS A 383 -9.08 7.16 -29.32
N GLN A 384 -7.83 7.59 -29.18
CA GLN A 384 -6.95 7.87 -30.32
C GLN A 384 -6.27 6.62 -30.86
N ASN A 385 -6.01 5.63 -30.00
CA ASN A 385 -5.22 4.45 -30.34
C ASN A 385 -5.83 3.13 -29.86
N ASN A 386 -7.06 3.16 -29.35
CA ASN A 386 -7.82 2.03 -28.82
C ASN A 386 -7.09 1.22 -27.74
N ARG A 387 -6.03 1.75 -27.10
CA ARG A 387 -5.34 1.05 -26.02
C ARG A 387 -6.17 1.02 -24.76
N LEU A 388 -6.21 -0.14 -24.11
CA LEU A 388 -6.69 -0.23 -22.74
C LEU A 388 -5.74 0.56 -21.82
N ILE A 389 -6.28 1.48 -21.05
CA ILE A 389 -5.52 2.34 -20.14
C ILE A 389 -6.02 2.29 -18.70
N GLY A 390 -7.18 1.69 -18.44
CA GLY A 390 -7.74 1.60 -17.10
C GLY A 390 -8.72 0.46 -16.95
N ALA A 391 -8.78 -0.12 -15.76
CA ALA A 391 -9.78 -1.12 -15.40
C ALA A 391 -10.09 -1.11 -13.91
N GLN A 392 -11.34 -1.41 -13.58
CA GLN A 392 -11.87 -1.52 -12.24
C GLN A 392 -12.81 -2.73 -12.17
N ILE A 393 -12.65 -3.59 -11.17
CA ILE A 393 -13.48 -4.77 -10.99
C ILE A 393 -13.92 -4.88 -9.54
N LEU A 394 -15.24 -5.01 -9.34
CA LEU A 394 -15.86 -5.32 -8.06
C LEU A 394 -16.63 -6.62 -8.19
N GLY A 395 -16.76 -7.36 -7.10
CA GLY A 395 -17.66 -8.52 -7.10
C GLY A 395 -17.39 -9.44 -5.93
N TYR A 396 -17.87 -10.67 -6.08
CA TYR A 396 -17.64 -11.73 -5.11
C TYR A 396 -16.46 -12.61 -5.55
N LYS A 397 -16.18 -13.63 -4.73
CA LYS A 397 -15.10 -14.60 -4.88
C LYS A 397 -14.60 -14.77 -6.33
N GLY A 398 -13.35 -14.35 -6.57
CA GLY A 398 -12.64 -14.51 -7.83
C GLY A 398 -12.91 -13.45 -8.90
N ALA A 399 -13.85 -12.51 -8.68
CA ALA A 399 -14.09 -11.42 -9.62
C ALA A 399 -12.87 -10.49 -9.71
N ALA A 400 -12.38 -9.99 -8.57
CA ALA A 400 -11.32 -8.98 -8.54
C ALA A 400 -9.96 -9.52 -9.04
N MET A 401 -9.72 -10.83 -8.94
CA MET A 401 -8.48 -11.44 -9.42
C MET A 401 -8.27 -11.31 -10.94
N ARG A 402 -9.35 -11.11 -11.71
CA ARG A 402 -9.27 -10.86 -13.16
C ARG A 402 -8.48 -9.60 -13.52
N ILE A 403 -8.29 -8.69 -12.55
CA ILE A 403 -7.49 -7.47 -12.74
C ILE A 403 -6.06 -7.76 -13.18
N GLY A 404 -5.51 -8.93 -12.85
CA GLY A 404 -4.15 -9.34 -13.24
C GLY A 404 -3.99 -9.45 -14.76
N MET A 405 -5.00 -9.95 -15.46
CA MET A 405 -5.01 -10.01 -16.92
C MET A 405 -5.01 -8.60 -17.53
N LEU A 406 -5.87 -7.72 -17.02
CA LEU A 406 -5.98 -6.34 -17.50
C LEU A 406 -4.71 -5.53 -17.18
N ALA A 407 -4.08 -5.74 -16.03
CA ALA A 407 -2.80 -5.12 -15.71
C ALA A 407 -1.70 -5.57 -16.67
N THR A 408 -1.72 -6.85 -17.10
CA THR A 408 -0.80 -7.38 -18.11
C THR A 408 -1.05 -6.74 -19.47
N ALA A 409 -2.32 -6.69 -19.91
CA ALA A 409 -2.73 -6.07 -21.17
C ALA A 409 -2.28 -4.59 -21.27
N ILE A 410 -2.54 -3.79 -20.24
CA ILE A 410 -2.13 -2.38 -20.20
C ILE A 410 -0.59 -2.26 -20.23
N THR A 411 0.13 -3.12 -19.50
CA THR A 411 1.61 -3.13 -19.51
C THR A 411 2.17 -3.42 -20.90
N MET A 412 1.50 -4.30 -21.65
CA MET A 412 1.85 -4.66 -23.02
C MET A 412 1.32 -3.66 -24.06
N LYS A 413 0.61 -2.60 -23.62
CA LYS A 413 -0.02 -1.58 -24.47
C LYS A 413 -1.01 -2.18 -25.49
N ALA A 414 -1.71 -3.24 -25.10
CA ALA A 414 -2.71 -3.93 -25.92
C ALA A 414 -3.88 -3.01 -26.25
N THR A 415 -4.41 -3.14 -27.47
CA THR A 415 -5.65 -2.48 -27.89
C THR A 415 -6.88 -3.28 -27.47
N ILE A 416 -8.07 -2.72 -27.61
CA ILE A 416 -9.31 -3.45 -27.37
C ILE A 416 -9.45 -4.65 -28.33
N GLU A 417 -9.04 -4.48 -29.59
CA GLU A 417 -9.07 -5.52 -30.61
C GLU A 417 -8.14 -6.69 -30.27
N ASP A 418 -6.98 -6.42 -29.66
CA ASP A 418 -6.07 -7.47 -29.18
C ASP A 418 -6.72 -8.35 -28.07
N LEU A 419 -7.75 -7.83 -27.38
CA LEU A 419 -8.28 -8.41 -26.16
C LEU A 419 -9.65 -9.11 -26.33
N ILE A 420 -10.45 -8.71 -27.33
CA ILE A 420 -11.85 -9.20 -27.50
C ILE A 420 -11.92 -10.72 -27.70
N ASP A 421 -10.94 -11.30 -28.40
CA ASP A 421 -10.90 -12.74 -28.74
C ASP A 421 -9.91 -13.55 -27.89
N MET A 422 -9.51 -13.02 -26.72
CA MET A 422 -8.60 -13.75 -25.83
C MET A 422 -9.19 -15.08 -25.35
N ASP A 423 -8.39 -16.15 -25.49
CA ASP A 423 -8.70 -17.49 -24.99
C ASP A 423 -8.52 -17.56 -23.46
N LEU A 424 -9.56 -17.13 -22.72
CA LEU A 424 -9.56 -17.13 -21.26
C LEU A 424 -10.05 -18.47 -20.70
N ALA A 425 -9.42 -18.91 -19.61
CA ALA A 425 -9.78 -20.16 -18.95
C ALA A 425 -11.23 -20.15 -18.45
N TYR A 426 -11.99 -21.18 -18.81
CA TYR A 426 -13.39 -21.36 -18.42
C TYR A 426 -13.61 -22.70 -17.70
N SER A 427 -14.28 -22.62 -16.56
CA SER A 427 -15.00 -23.73 -15.94
C SER A 427 -16.09 -23.14 -15.05
N PRO A 428 -17.26 -23.79 -14.89
CA PRO A 428 -18.43 -23.19 -14.23
C PRO A 428 -18.18 -22.56 -12.85
N PRO A 429 -17.35 -23.14 -11.95
CA PRO A 429 -17.09 -22.56 -10.63
C PRO A 429 -16.30 -21.24 -10.66
N PHE A 430 -15.63 -20.91 -11.77
CA PHE A 430 -14.69 -19.79 -11.87
C PHE A 430 -15.16 -18.67 -12.81
N SER A 431 -16.04 -18.99 -13.77
CA SER A 431 -16.56 -18.01 -14.73
C SER A 431 -17.87 -18.48 -15.37
N PRO A 432 -18.77 -17.57 -15.79
CA PRO A 432 -19.71 -17.86 -16.88
C PRO A 432 -18.97 -18.18 -18.20
N VAL A 433 -19.69 -18.74 -19.18
CA VAL A 433 -19.12 -19.14 -20.49
C VAL A 433 -18.48 -17.97 -21.23
N TRP A 434 -19.07 -16.79 -21.12
CA TRP A 434 -18.46 -15.53 -21.52
C TRP A 434 -17.93 -14.84 -20.27
N ASP A 435 -16.61 -14.76 -20.14
CA ASP A 435 -16.00 -14.09 -19.00
C ASP A 435 -16.48 -12.62 -18.90
N PRO A 436 -16.78 -12.10 -17.69
CA PRO A 436 -17.22 -10.72 -17.51
C PRO A 436 -16.31 -9.68 -18.18
N VAL A 437 -15.00 -9.94 -18.25
CA VAL A 437 -14.06 -9.05 -18.93
C VAL A 437 -14.26 -9.07 -20.45
N LEU A 438 -14.47 -10.25 -21.05
CA LEU A 438 -14.77 -10.35 -22.49
C LEU A 438 -16.10 -9.69 -22.84
N ILE A 439 -17.12 -9.86 -21.98
CA ILE A 439 -18.41 -9.17 -22.15
C ILE A 439 -18.22 -7.65 -22.15
N ALA A 440 -17.39 -7.13 -21.24
CA ALA A 440 -17.09 -5.70 -21.15
C ALA A 440 -16.30 -5.19 -22.36
N LEU A 441 -15.32 -5.96 -22.85
CA LEU A 441 -14.53 -5.64 -24.04
C LEU A 441 -15.39 -5.57 -25.31
N ASN A 442 -16.39 -6.45 -25.44
CA ASN A 442 -17.34 -6.44 -26.55
C ASN A 442 -18.34 -5.26 -26.52
N GLN A 443 -18.26 -4.37 -25.53
CA GLN A 443 -19.09 -3.15 -25.49
C GLN A 443 -18.46 -1.95 -26.20
N PHE A 444 -17.18 -2.02 -26.58
CA PHE A 444 -16.43 -0.89 -27.14
C PHE A 444 -16.84 -0.53 -28.56
#